data_AF-A0A356S7P7-F1
#
_entry.id   AF-A0A356S7P7-F1
#
_cell.length_a   1.000
_cell.length_b   1.000
_cell.length_c   1.000
_cell.angle_alpha   90.00
_cell.angle_beta   90.00
_cell.angle_gamma   90.00
#
_symmetry.space_group_name_H-M   'P 1'
#
loop_
_entity.id
_entity.type
_entity.pdbx_description
1 polymer ?
#
loop_
_entity_poly.entity_id
_entity_poly.type
_entity_poly.pdbx_seq_one_letter_code
_entity_poly.pdbx_strand_id
1 'polypeptide(L)'
;VSTTKGIESGSFMLMSQILSEEAPAAKVGVLSGPNLAKEIASNQLTGTVIASALEEVRETIKDILKSDSFRVYTNDDMYGVELGGSLKNIYAIIAGMAAALGMGHNTNSMLVTRSLTEMARFGREMGADPMTFLGLAGVGDLVVTCSTPLSRNYRIGVALGKGKSLQGAIEEVGQVAEGVNTVKLVAEKAAEVGVYMPLATGLYKIIYEQDSISSIISSLMLGEQALDVEFAAGAEKVLVEE
;
A
#
# COMPACT_ATOMS: atom_id res chain seq x y z
N VAL A 1 -15.86 -0.57 12.99
CA VAL A 1 -14.88 0.08 12.09
C VAL A 1 -13.60 -0.72 12.16
N SER A 2 -13.10 -1.23 11.02
CA SER A 2 -11.80 -1.89 10.95
C SER A 2 -10.68 -0.86 10.95
N THR A 3 -9.64 -1.11 11.74
CA THR A 3 -8.34 -0.40 11.64
C THR A 3 -7.22 -1.34 11.19
N THR A 4 -7.56 -2.60 10.91
CA THR A 4 -6.64 -3.64 10.48
C THR A 4 -6.33 -3.44 9.00
N LYS A 5 -5.04 -3.54 8.64
CA LYS A 5 -4.56 -3.47 7.25
C LYS A 5 -4.05 -4.84 6.87
N GLY A 6 -4.70 -5.49 5.91
CA GLY A 6 -4.34 -6.86 5.52
C GLY A 6 -5.37 -7.48 4.58
N ILE A 7 -4.99 -8.63 4.05
CA ILE A 7 -5.78 -9.44 3.13
C ILE A 7 -5.79 -10.86 3.70
N GLU A 8 -6.96 -11.48 3.78
CA GLU A 8 -7.10 -12.87 4.21
C GLU A 8 -6.50 -13.82 3.18
N SER A 9 -5.74 -14.80 3.66
CA SER A 9 -5.13 -15.82 2.82
C SER A 9 -6.18 -16.83 2.35
N GLY A 10 -6.13 -17.20 1.07
CA GLY A 10 -7.06 -18.16 0.46
C GLY A 10 -8.29 -17.49 -0.17
N SER A 11 -8.99 -16.64 0.56
CA SER A 11 -10.20 -15.94 0.07
C SER A 11 -9.90 -14.61 -0.65
N PHE A 12 -8.74 -14.00 -0.35
CA PHE A 12 -8.39 -12.64 -0.74
C PHE A 12 -9.36 -11.56 -0.19
N MET A 13 -10.13 -11.88 0.86
CA MET A 13 -11.03 -10.90 1.46
C MET A 13 -10.28 -9.82 2.23
N LEU A 14 -10.77 -8.59 2.12
CA LEU A 14 -10.35 -7.50 2.98
C LEU A 14 -11.10 -7.55 4.32
N MET A 15 -10.58 -6.89 5.34
CA MET A 15 -11.11 -7.02 6.71
C MET A 15 -12.53 -6.47 6.84
N SER A 16 -12.92 -5.47 6.04
CA SER A 16 -14.31 -5.01 5.99
C SER A 16 -15.27 -6.08 5.45
N GLN A 17 -14.84 -6.89 4.47
CA GLN A 17 -15.64 -7.97 3.92
C GLN A 17 -15.83 -9.09 4.95
N ILE A 18 -14.75 -9.47 5.65
CA ILE A 18 -14.83 -10.41 6.78
C ILE A 18 -15.78 -9.89 7.86
N LEU A 19 -15.69 -8.60 8.22
CA LEU A 19 -16.62 -8.00 9.19
C LEU A 19 -18.08 -8.06 8.71
N SER A 20 -18.33 -7.90 7.42
CA SER A 20 -19.67 -8.01 6.85
C SER A 20 -20.19 -9.45 6.84
N GLU A 21 -19.33 -10.45 6.69
CA GLU A 21 -19.71 -11.87 6.78
C GLU A 21 -19.98 -12.29 8.23
N GLU A 22 -19.08 -11.94 9.15
CA GLU A 22 -19.15 -12.34 10.56
C GLU A 22 -20.18 -11.53 11.36
N ALA A 23 -20.48 -10.29 10.93
CA ALA A 23 -21.47 -9.42 11.56
C ALA A 23 -22.38 -8.73 10.53
N PRO A 24 -23.30 -9.46 9.87
CA PRO A 24 -24.11 -8.92 8.75
C PRO A 24 -25.02 -7.74 9.11
N ALA A 25 -25.39 -7.61 10.38
CA ALA A 25 -26.21 -6.50 10.86
C ALA A 25 -25.40 -5.24 11.24
N ALA A 26 -24.07 -5.33 11.27
CA ALA A 26 -23.21 -4.23 11.65
C ALA A 26 -23.07 -3.20 10.51
N LYS A 27 -23.07 -1.92 10.87
CA LYS A 27 -22.66 -0.85 9.96
C LYS A 27 -21.13 -0.84 9.88
N VAL A 28 -20.57 -1.16 8.71
CA VAL A 28 -19.13 -1.34 8.52
C VAL A 28 -18.48 -0.06 8.01
N GLY A 29 -17.24 0.17 8.43
CA GLY A 29 -16.36 1.21 7.90
C GLY A 29 -14.90 0.86 8.17
N VAL A 30 -13.98 1.50 7.48
CA VAL A 30 -12.53 1.27 7.54
C VAL A 30 -11.81 2.58 7.84
N LEU A 31 -10.83 2.55 8.73
CA LEU A 31 -9.98 3.69 9.05
C LEU A 31 -8.55 3.44 8.55
N SER A 32 -8.05 4.32 7.68
CA SER A 32 -6.70 4.20 7.12
C SER A 32 -6.10 5.58 6.81
N GLY A 33 -4.77 5.63 6.72
CA GLY A 33 -3.99 6.86 6.64
C GLY A 33 -2.60 6.72 7.26
N PRO A 34 -1.78 7.79 7.21
CA PRO A 34 -0.46 7.87 7.81
C PRO A 34 -0.54 7.94 9.34
N ASN A 35 -0.99 6.84 9.94
CA ASN A 35 -1.36 6.77 11.35
C ASN A 35 -0.26 6.09 12.16
N LEU A 36 0.91 6.73 12.24
CA LEU A 36 1.99 6.27 13.11
C LEU A 36 1.55 6.38 14.58
N ALA A 37 1.28 5.23 15.21
CA ALA A 37 0.67 5.16 16.54
C ALA A 37 1.43 5.97 17.61
N LYS A 38 2.77 6.01 17.55
CA LYS A 38 3.60 6.78 18.48
C LYS A 38 3.40 8.29 18.33
N GLU A 39 3.28 8.79 17.10
CA GLU A 39 3.08 10.21 16.83
C GLU A 39 1.68 10.66 17.26
N ILE A 40 0.67 9.84 16.99
CA ILE A 40 -0.71 10.06 17.46
C ILE A 40 -0.75 10.10 19.00
N ALA A 41 -0.12 9.13 19.68
CA ALA A 41 -0.06 9.08 21.14
C ALA A 41 0.70 10.29 21.74
N SER A 42 1.59 10.91 20.98
CA SER A 42 2.30 12.14 21.35
C SER A 42 1.60 13.43 20.90
N ASN A 43 0.33 13.36 20.50
CA ASN A 43 -0.48 14.50 20.04
C ASN A 43 0.15 15.31 18.90
N GLN A 44 0.98 14.67 18.06
CA GLN A 44 1.50 15.32 16.86
C GLN A 44 0.38 15.48 15.83
N LEU A 45 0.45 16.55 15.03
CA LEU A 45 -0.54 16.83 13.99
C LEU A 45 -0.53 15.72 12.94
N THR A 46 -1.69 15.10 12.70
CA THR A 46 -1.85 14.10 11.66
C THR A 46 -3.28 14.04 11.14
N GLY A 47 -3.48 13.23 10.09
CA GLY A 47 -4.78 12.98 9.51
C GLY A 47 -5.05 11.50 9.29
N THR A 48 -6.34 11.16 9.18
CA THR A 48 -6.80 9.82 8.79
C THR A 48 -8.01 9.93 7.88
N VAL A 49 -8.39 8.82 7.25
CA VAL A 49 -9.59 8.67 6.44
C VAL A 49 -10.49 7.62 7.09
N ILE A 50 -11.75 7.97 7.36
CA ILE A 50 -12.83 7.01 7.58
C ILE A 50 -13.56 6.76 6.26
N ALA A 51 -13.61 5.52 5.83
CA ALA A 51 -14.34 5.08 4.66
C ALA A 51 -15.50 4.16 5.00
N SER A 52 -16.64 4.36 4.35
CA SER A 52 -17.83 3.51 4.47
C SER A 52 -18.81 3.87 3.36
N ALA A 53 -19.60 2.91 2.89
CA ALA A 53 -20.74 3.22 2.01
C ALA A 53 -21.85 4.02 2.73
N LEU A 54 -21.89 3.97 4.07
CA LEU A 54 -22.91 4.62 4.89
C LEU A 54 -22.42 5.96 5.40
N GLU A 55 -23.06 7.04 4.97
CA GLU A 55 -22.73 8.40 5.41
C GLU A 55 -22.79 8.55 6.94
N GLU A 56 -23.79 7.96 7.59
CA GLU A 56 -23.94 7.97 9.04
C GLU A 56 -22.69 7.43 9.76
N VAL A 57 -22.05 6.38 9.22
CA VAL A 57 -20.81 5.83 9.79
C VAL A 57 -19.68 6.84 9.63
N ARG A 58 -19.55 7.44 8.45
CA ARG A 58 -18.49 8.42 8.17
C ARG A 58 -18.61 9.65 9.07
N GLU A 59 -19.81 10.22 9.20
CA GLU A 59 -20.07 11.40 10.01
C GLU A 59 -19.90 11.11 11.51
N THR A 60 -20.47 10.00 12.00
CA THR A 60 -20.35 9.61 13.42
C THR A 60 -18.88 9.46 13.82
N ILE A 61 -18.07 8.76 13.03
CA ILE A 61 -16.67 8.52 13.35
C ILE A 61 -15.83 9.79 13.20
N LYS A 62 -16.10 10.61 12.17
CA LYS A 62 -15.46 11.91 11.99
C LYS A 62 -15.68 12.79 13.22
N ASP A 63 -16.89 12.84 13.75
CA ASP A 63 -17.22 13.68 14.91
C ASP A 63 -16.64 13.15 16.22
N ILE A 64 -16.57 11.83 16.40
CA ILE A 64 -15.99 11.22 17.60
C ILE A 64 -14.46 11.35 17.64
N LEU A 65 -13.78 11.18 16.50
CA LEU A 65 -12.32 11.07 16.47
C LEU A 65 -11.60 12.38 16.16
N LYS A 66 -12.26 13.38 15.56
CA LYS A 66 -11.61 14.66 15.25
C LYS A 66 -11.16 15.37 16.53
N SER A 67 -9.96 15.94 16.49
CA SER A 67 -9.41 16.77 17.57
C SER A 67 -8.50 17.86 17.00
N ASP A 68 -7.95 18.71 17.87
CA ASP A 68 -6.99 19.75 17.49
C ASP A 68 -5.70 19.19 16.85
N SER A 69 -5.38 17.92 17.13
CA SER A 69 -4.19 17.23 16.60
C SER A 69 -4.49 16.10 15.61
N PHE A 70 -5.75 15.69 15.47
CA PHE A 70 -6.15 14.54 14.64
C PHE A 70 -7.30 14.90 13.71
N ARG A 71 -6.99 15.10 12.42
CA ARG A 71 -7.99 15.46 11.40
C ARG A 71 -8.57 14.21 10.74
N VAL A 72 -9.89 14.12 10.67
CA VAL A 72 -10.58 12.99 10.04
C VAL A 72 -11.23 13.42 8.73
N TYR A 73 -10.82 12.79 7.63
CA TYR A 73 -11.42 12.93 6.30
C TYR A 73 -12.38 11.76 6.04
N THR A 74 -13.35 11.99 5.16
CA THR A 74 -14.34 10.97 4.78
C THR A 74 -14.10 10.51 3.35
N ASN A 75 -14.36 9.23 3.06
CA ASN A 75 -14.34 8.65 1.71
C ASN A 75 -15.48 7.62 1.59
N ASP A 76 -16.11 7.49 0.44
CA ASP A 76 -17.13 6.47 0.18
C ASP A 76 -16.57 5.17 -0.42
N ASP A 77 -15.36 5.20 -0.99
CA ASP A 77 -14.63 4.05 -1.47
C ASP A 77 -13.91 3.29 -0.35
N MET A 78 -14.69 2.48 0.37
CA MET A 78 -14.17 1.62 1.45
C MET A 78 -13.14 0.60 0.95
N TYR A 79 -13.38 0.04 -0.24
CA TYR A 79 -12.52 -1.00 -0.81
C TYR A 79 -11.15 -0.44 -1.18
N GLY A 80 -11.08 0.70 -1.88
CA GLY A 80 -9.83 1.37 -2.22
C GLY A 80 -9.03 1.85 -1.01
N VAL A 81 -9.69 2.38 0.02
CA VAL A 81 -9.02 2.83 1.25
C VAL A 81 -8.37 1.65 2.00
N GLU A 82 -9.06 0.53 2.09
CA GLU A 82 -8.56 -0.67 2.76
C GLU A 82 -7.47 -1.38 1.95
N LEU A 83 -7.67 -1.48 0.64
CA LEU A 83 -6.70 -2.06 -0.27
C LEU A 83 -5.42 -1.23 -0.30
N GLY A 84 -5.51 0.10 -0.39
CA GLY A 84 -4.34 1.00 -0.36
C GLY A 84 -3.50 0.83 0.91
N GLY A 85 -4.17 0.72 2.07
CA GLY A 85 -3.51 0.46 3.34
C GLY A 85 -2.77 -0.88 3.40
N SER A 86 -3.26 -1.89 2.66
CA SER A 86 -2.64 -3.21 2.56
C SER A 86 -1.47 -3.19 1.57
N LEU A 87 -1.66 -2.65 0.37
CA LEU A 87 -0.67 -2.63 -0.71
C LEU A 87 0.59 -1.86 -0.34
N LYS A 88 0.48 -0.75 0.41
CA LYS A 88 1.64 0.06 0.79
C LYS A 88 2.75 -0.71 1.54
N ASN A 89 2.38 -1.82 2.19
CA ASN A 89 3.32 -2.66 2.93
C ASN A 89 4.31 -3.38 1.99
N ILE A 90 3.90 -3.75 0.77
CA ILE A 90 4.76 -4.30 -0.27
C ILE A 90 5.86 -3.30 -0.60
N TYR A 91 5.46 -2.09 -0.97
CA TYR A 91 6.38 -1.06 -1.45
C TYR A 91 7.31 -0.53 -0.35
N ALA A 92 6.86 -0.57 0.91
CA ALA A 92 7.73 -0.28 2.04
C ALA A 92 8.92 -1.25 2.14
N ILE A 93 8.72 -2.54 1.84
CA ILE A 93 9.81 -3.53 1.78
C ILE A 93 10.77 -3.16 0.65
N ILE A 94 10.25 -2.83 -0.53
CA ILE A 94 11.07 -2.43 -1.69
C ILE A 94 11.90 -1.18 -1.38
N ALA A 95 11.29 -0.17 -0.77
CA ALA A 95 12.00 1.05 -0.34
C ALA A 95 13.11 0.74 0.67
N GLY A 96 12.87 -0.16 1.63
CA GLY A 96 13.89 -0.61 2.57
C GLY A 96 15.06 -1.32 1.88
N MET A 97 14.78 -2.17 0.89
CA MET A 97 15.82 -2.84 0.10
C MET A 97 16.66 -1.84 -0.69
N ALA A 98 16.02 -0.89 -1.36
CA ALA A 98 16.69 0.19 -2.08
C ALA A 98 17.62 0.99 -1.16
N ALA A 99 17.16 1.34 0.05
CA ALA A 99 17.96 2.03 1.03
C ALA A 99 19.19 1.21 1.49
N ALA A 100 19.04 -0.10 1.69
CA ALA A 100 20.15 -0.99 2.04
C ALA A 100 21.21 -1.10 0.93
N LEU A 101 20.80 -0.97 -0.34
CA LEU A 101 21.69 -0.92 -1.50
C LEU A 101 22.36 0.44 -1.71
N GLY A 102 22.12 1.42 -0.83
CA GLY A 102 22.68 2.76 -0.95
C GLY A 102 22.07 3.59 -2.07
N MET A 103 20.86 3.25 -2.53
CA MET A 103 20.16 4.02 -3.55
C MET A 103 19.76 5.40 -3.01
N GLY A 104 19.92 6.43 -3.85
CA GLY A 104 19.67 7.81 -3.47
C GLY A 104 18.19 8.22 -3.46
N HIS A 105 17.93 9.47 -3.08
CA HIS A 105 16.57 10.02 -2.98
C HIS A 105 15.79 9.99 -4.30
N ASN A 106 16.45 10.12 -5.45
CA ASN A 106 15.81 10.02 -6.76
C ASN A 106 15.15 8.66 -6.97
N THR A 107 15.84 7.58 -6.56
CA THR A 107 15.30 6.22 -6.64
C THR A 107 14.10 6.06 -5.72
N ASN A 108 14.14 6.62 -4.51
CA ASN A 108 13.00 6.58 -3.60
C ASN A 108 11.77 7.30 -4.20
N SER A 109 11.96 8.49 -4.77
CA SER A 109 10.88 9.23 -5.44
C SER A 109 10.30 8.45 -6.63
N MET A 110 11.16 7.83 -7.44
CA MET A 110 10.74 6.98 -8.56
C MET A 110 9.94 5.77 -8.05
N LEU A 111 10.43 5.09 -7.01
CA LEU A 111 9.76 3.93 -6.40
C LEU A 111 8.39 4.31 -5.88
N VAL A 112 8.25 5.39 -5.11
CA VAL A 112 6.95 5.85 -4.58
C VAL A 112 5.97 6.14 -5.71
N THR A 113 6.41 6.81 -6.77
CA THR A 113 5.55 7.16 -7.92
C THR A 113 5.09 5.92 -8.70
N ARG A 114 6.00 4.98 -8.95
CA ARG A 114 5.68 3.72 -9.63
C ARG A 114 4.83 2.78 -8.76
N SER A 115 5.07 2.78 -7.45
CA SER A 115 4.25 2.06 -6.47
C SER A 115 2.81 2.56 -6.48
N LEU A 116 2.61 3.89 -6.50
CA LEU A 116 1.27 4.48 -6.59
C LEU A 116 0.56 4.08 -7.89
N THR A 117 1.30 4.01 -9.00
CA THR A 117 0.75 3.56 -10.29
C THR A 117 0.28 2.10 -10.22
N GLU A 118 1.09 1.19 -9.64
CA GLU A 118 0.69 -0.20 -9.45
C GLU A 118 -0.51 -0.33 -8.50
N MET A 119 -0.52 0.44 -7.40
CA MET A 119 -1.65 0.45 -6.44
C MET A 119 -2.96 0.80 -7.13
N ALA A 120 -2.97 1.88 -7.90
CA ALA A 120 -4.18 2.34 -8.54
C ALA A 120 -4.57 1.50 -9.77
N ARG A 121 -3.59 0.92 -10.52
CA ARG A 121 -3.87 -0.05 -11.59
C ARG A 121 -4.51 -1.31 -11.06
N PHE A 122 -3.93 -1.90 -10.01
CA PHE A 122 -4.47 -3.09 -9.35
C PHE A 122 -5.80 -2.79 -8.68
N GLY A 123 -5.89 -1.66 -7.96
CA GLY A 123 -7.13 -1.23 -7.33
C GLY A 123 -8.28 -1.11 -8.32
N ARG A 124 -8.05 -0.49 -9.50
CA ARG A 124 -9.05 -0.39 -10.55
C ARG A 124 -9.59 -1.74 -10.98
N GLU A 125 -8.69 -2.68 -11.25
CA GLU A 125 -9.08 -4.03 -11.69
C GLU A 125 -9.88 -4.77 -10.61
N MET A 126 -9.53 -4.52 -9.35
CA MET A 126 -10.24 -5.09 -8.20
C MET A 126 -11.54 -4.35 -7.84
N GLY A 127 -11.89 -3.27 -8.55
CA GLY A 127 -13.13 -2.51 -8.36
C GLY A 127 -13.05 -1.31 -7.42
N ALA A 128 -11.84 -0.88 -7.01
CA ALA A 128 -11.63 0.38 -6.28
C ALA A 128 -11.67 1.60 -7.22
N ASP A 129 -11.94 2.78 -6.66
CA ASP A 129 -11.72 4.05 -7.37
C ASP A 129 -10.21 4.37 -7.40
N PRO A 130 -9.57 4.50 -8.58
CA PRO A 130 -8.17 4.88 -8.69
C PRO A 130 -7.83 6.22 -8.01
N MET A 131 -8.79 7.14 -7.92
CA MET A 131 -8.59 8.45 -7.29
C MET A 131 -8.40 8.36 -5.78
N THR A 132 -8.94 7.31 -5.14
CA THR A 132 -8.73 7.04 -3.70
C THR A 132 -7.26 6.94 -3.34
N PHE A 133 -6.44 6.38 -4.23
CA PHE A 133 -5.01 6.20 -3.99
C PHE A 133 -4.22 7.52 -4.02
N LEU A 134 -4.76 8.59 -4.62
CA LEU A 134 -4.16 9.93 -4.55
C LEU A 134 -4.43 10.62 -3.20
N GLY A 135 -5.33 10.06 -2.39
CA GLY A 135 -5.68 10.58 -1.07
C GLY A 135 -4.73 10.16 0.04
N LEU A 136 -5.09 10.56 1.26
CA LEU A 136 -4.28 10.35 2.46
C LEU A 136 -4.09 8.86 2.81
N ALA A 137 -5.08 8.00 2.53
CA ALA A 137 -5.01 6.56 2.73
C ALA A 137 -4.19 5.80 1.67
N GLY A 138 -3.93 6.43 0.52
CA GLY A 138 -3.06 5.89 -0.53
C GLY A 138 -1.66 6.49 -0.44
N VAL A 139 -1.38 7.51 -1.26
CA VAL A 139 -0.06 8.13 -1.37
C VAL A 139 0.43 8.71 -0.04
N GLY A 140 -0.46 9.27 0.79
CA GLY A 140 -0.07 9.83 2.09
C GLY A 140 0.53 8.77 3.02
N ASP A 141 -0.13 7.64 3.16
CA ASP A 141 0.35 6.51 3.96
C ASP A 141 1.54 5.79 3.30
N LEU A 142 1.56 5.70 1.96
CA LEU A 142 2.68 5.13 1.21
C LEU A 142 3.99 5.89 1.45
N VAL A 143 3.97 7.22 1.29
CA VAL A 143 5.16 8.09 1.43
C VAL A 143 5.79 7.93 2.81
N VAL A 144 5.00 8.04 3.88
CA VAL A 144 5.54 7.93 5.24
C VAL A 144 6.08 6.52 5.47
N THR A 145 5.39 5.48 5.02
CA THR A 145 5.76 4.09 5.28
C THR A 145 7.03 3.68 4.53
N CYS A 146 7.26 4.25 3.34
CA CYS A 146 8.47 4.00 2.54
C CYS A 146 9.68 4.82 3.00
N SER A 147 9.49 5.84 3.85
CA SER A 147 10.56 6.81 4.16
C SER A 147 11.10 6.72 5.60
N THR A 148 10.59 5.80 6.43
CA THR A 148 10.91 5.79 7.86
C THR A 148 11.29 4.41 8.39
N PRO A 149 12.34 4.30 9.24
CA PRO A 149 12.66 3.06 9.95
C PRO A 149 11.62 2.70 11.02
N LEU A 150 10.66 3.59 11.31
CA LEU A 150 9.51 3.26 12.16
C LEU A 150 8.60 2.21 11.49
N SER A 151 8.61 2.14 10.16
CA SER A 151 7.91 1.12 9.40
C SER A 151 8.59 -0.24 9.57
N ARG A 152 7.80 -1.24 9.98
CA ARG A 152 8.26 -2.63 10.17
C ARG A 152 8.64 -3.26 8.82
N ASN A 153 7.79 -3.08 7.82
CA ASN A 153 8.01 -3.55 6.46
C ASN A 153 9.26 -2.91 5.83
N TYR A 154 9.51 -1.62 6.10
CA TYR A 154 10.76 -0.97 5.69
C TYR A 154 11.98 -1.63 6.32
N ARG A 155 11.97 -1.91 7.62
CA ARG A 155 13.07 -2.60 8.30
C ARG A 155 13.31 -4.01 7.76
N ILE A 156 12.26 -4.75 7.41
CA ILE A 156 12.37 -6.05 6.73
C ILE A 156 13.08 -5.87 5.39
N GLY A 157 12.66 -4.89 4.59
CA GLY A 157 13.31 -4.54 3.34
C GLY A 157 14.80 -4.25 3.50
N VAL A 158 15.17 -3.46 4.52
CA VAL A 158 16.58 -3.16 4.82
C VAL A 158 17.37 -4.43 5.15
N ALA A 159 16.79 -5.34 5.94
CA ALA A 159 17.43 -6.61 6.28
C ALA A 159 17.62 -7.51 5.04
N LEU A 160 16.59 -7.63 4.19
CA LEU A 160 16.65 -8.36 2.93
C LEU A 160 17.71 -7.77 1.98
N GLY A 161 17.75 -6.44 1.83
CA GLY A 161 18.75 -5.77 0.99
C GLY A 161 20.19 -5.91 1.49
N LYS A 162 20.39 -6.22 2.78
CA LYS A 162 21.69 -6.59 3.37
C LYS A 162 22.05 -8.07 3.18
N GLY A 163 21.22 -8.83 2.47
CA GLY A 163 21.44 -10.25 2.18
C GLY A 163 20.98 -11.20 3.28
N LYS A 164 20.18 -10.75 4.27
CA LYS A 164 19.58 -11.67 5.24
C LYS A 164 18.49 -12.51 4.58
N SER A 165 18.32 -13.73 5.06
CA SER A 165 17.15 -14.53 4.70
C SER A 165 15.87 -13.87 5.21
N LEU A 166 14.74 -14.18 4.56
CA LEU A 166 13.43 -13.70 5.01
C LEU A 166 13.17 -14.04 6.49
N GLN A 167 13.47 -15.28 6.89
CA GLN A 167 13.30 -15.72 8.27
C GLN A 167 14.16 -14.88 9.24
N GLY A 168 15.43 -14.66 8.90
CA GLY A 168 16.32 -13.83 9.72
C GLY A 168 15.90 -12.36 9.78
N ALA A 169 15.31 -11.82 8.70
CA ALA A 169 14.76 -10.47 8.68
C ALA A 169 13.52 -10.33 9.58
N ILE A 170 12.61 -11.32 9.57
CA ILE A 170 11.42 -11.35 10.44
C ILE A 170 11.83 -11.46 11.91
N GLU A 171 12.78 -12.35 12.23
CA GLU A 171 13.29 -12.54 13.59
C GLU A 171 13.95 -11.27 14.15
N GLU A 172 14.75 -10.56 13.34
CA GLU A 172 15.37 -9.29 13.74
C GLU A 172 14.34 -8.18 14.02
N VAL A 173 13.28 -8.13 13.22
CA VAL A 173 12.21 -7.13 13.41
C VAL A 173 11.32 -7.49 14.61
N GLY A 174 11.24 -8.77 14.98
CA GLY A 174 10.59 -9.28 16.18
C GLY A 174 9.07 -9.21 16.15
N GLN A 175 8.46 -9.07 14.96
CA GLN A 175 7.01 -8.92 14.78
C GLN A 175 6.55 -9.58 13.47
N VAL A 176 5.27 -9.95 13.41
CA VAL A 176 4.65 -10.52 12.20
C VAL A 176 4.76 -9.52 11.05
N ALA A 177 5.25 -10.02 9.92
CA ALA A 177 5.44 -9.26 8.69
C ALA A 177 4.20 -9.37 7.79
N GLU A 178 3.16 -8.59 8.09
CA GLU A 178 1.94 -8.51 7.25
C GLU A 178 2.29 -8.32 5.76
N GLY A 179 3.28 -7.45 5.46
CA GLY A 179 3.70 -7.16 4.10
C GLY A 179 4.22 -8.36 3.32
N VAL A 180 4.86 -9.33 3.97
CA VAL A 180 5.38 -10.54 3.30
C VAL A 180 4.22 -11.40 2.80
N ASN A 181 3.20 -11.59 3.63
CA ASN A 181 1.99 -12.29 3.22
C ASN A 181 1.23 -11.51 2.13
N THR A 182 1.16 -10.19 2.25
CA THR A 182 0.55 -9.33 1.23
C THR A 182 1.26 -9.44 -0.12
N VAL A 183 2.60 -9.50 -0.16
CA VAL A 183 3.37 -9.70 -1.41
C VAL A 183 2.89 -10.96 -2.14
N LYS A 184 2.82 -12.10 -1.42
CA LYS A 184 2.39 -13.37 -2.00
C LYS A 184 1.00 -13.27 -2.60
N LEU A 185 0.04 -12.86 -1.78
CA LEU A 185 -1.37 -12.80 -2.17
C LEU A 185 -1.57 -11.85 -3.37
N VAL A 186 -0.99 -10.65 -3.31
CA VAL A 186 -1.16 -9.64 -4.35
C VAL A 186 -0.48 -10.03 -5.65
N ALA A 187 0.73 -10.61 -5.61
CA ALA A 187 1.41 -11.05 -6.82
C ALA A 187 0.65 -12.20 -7.50
N GLU A 188 0.16 -13.18 -6.73
CA GLU A 188 -0.66 -14.27 -7.24
C GLU A 188 -1.98 -13.75 -7.83
N LYS A 189 -2.66 -12.84 -7.13
CA LYS A 189 -3.91 -12.24 -7.61
C LYS A 189 -3.71 -11.38 -8.85
N ALA A 190 -2.66 -10.57 -8.90
CA ALA A 190 -2.32 -9.74 -10.06
C ALA A 190 -2.04 -10.60 -11.29
N ALA A 191 -1.34 -11.74 -11.13
CA ALA A 191 -1.14 -12.69 -12.21
C ALA A 191 -2.46 -13.34 -12.67
N GLU A 192 -3.35 -13.71 -11.74
CA GLU A 192 -4.67 -14.28 -12.02
C GLU A 192 -5.54 -13.32 -12.85
N VAL A 193 -5.56 -12.03 -12.50
CA VAL A 193 -6.37 -11.00 -13.18
C VAL A 193 -5.64 -10.31 -14.33
N GLY A 194 -4.41 -10.72 -14.66
CA GLY A 194 -3.64 -10.14 -15.77
C GLY A 194 -3.17 -8.69 -15.56
N VAL A 195 -3.05 -8.24 -14.30
CA VAL A 195 -2.58 -6.88 -13.97
C VAL A 195 -1.07 -6.85 -13.91
N TYR A 196 -0.48 -5.98 -14.73
CA TYR A 196 0.96 -5.73 -14.67
C TYR A 196 1.32 -5.03 -13.35
N MET A 197 2.14 -5.68 -12.51
CA MET A 197 2.67 -5.11 -11.24
C MET A 197 4.14 -5.48 -11.05
N PRO A 198 5.06 -4.87 -11.82
CA PRO A 198 6.45 -5.31 -11.87
C PRO A 198 7.23 -5.17 -10.55
N LEU A 199 6.93 -4.18 -9.71
CA LEU A 199 7.53 -4.02 -8.38
C LEU A 199 7.03 -5.11 -7.43
N ALA A 200 5.71 -5.31 -7.31
CA ALA A 200 5.16 -6.36 -6.48
C ALA A 200 5.60 -7.77 -6.94
N THR A 201 5.59 -8.01 -8.25
CA THR A 201 6.05 -9.27 -8.86
C THR A 201 7.56 -9.47 -8.66
N GLY A 202 8.36 -8.42 -8.82
CA GLY A 202 9.80 -8.48 -8.58
C GLY A 202 10.12 -8.82 -7.13
N LEU A 203 9.41 -8.22 -6.17
CA LEU A 203 9.56 -8.55 -4.76
C LEU A 203 9.14 -9.99 -4.45
N TYR A 204 8.05 -10.47 -5.06
CA TYR A 204 7.64 -11.87 -4.96
C TYR A 204 8.76 -12.82 -5.40
N LYS A 205 9.37 -12.57 -6.57
CA LYS A 205 10.47 -13.39 -7.09
C LYS A 205 11.69 -13.40 -6.18
N ILE A 206 12.05 -12.26 -5.61
CA ILE A 206 13.17 -12.17 -4.67
C ILE A 206 12.89 -12.99 -3.41
N ILE A 207 11.67 -12.90 -2.87
CA ILE A 207 11.32 -13.55 -1.60
C ILE A 207 11.08 -15.05 -1.76
N TYR A 208 10.34 -15.46 -2.80
CA TYR A 208 9.81 -16.81 -2.94
C TYR A 208 10.50 -17.65 -4.02
N GLU A 209 11.10 -17.01 -5.05
CA GLU A 209 11.80 -17.71 -6.14
C GLU A 209 13.34 -17.58 -6.03
N GLN A 210 13.83 -16.86 -5.01
CA GLN A 210 15.26 -16.60 -4.77
C GLN A 210 15.96 -15.88 -5.94
N ASP A 211 15.23 -15.09 -6.71
CA ASP A 211 15.82 -14.29 -7.79
C ASP A 211 16.72 -13.19 -7.21
N SER A 212 17.75 -12.81 -7.97
CA SER A 212 18.70 -11.80 -7.52
C SER A 212 18.12 -10.40 -7.60
N ILE A 213 18.40 -9.57 -6.59
CA ILE A 213 17.93 -8.18 -6.57
C ILE A 213 18.45 -7.40 -7.80
N SER A 214 19.67 -7.68 -8.25
CA SER A 214 20.25 -7.07 -9.45
C SER A 214 19.49 -7.44 -10.73
N SER A 215 19.07 -8.70 -10.88
CA SER A 215 18.25 -9.15 -12.01
C SER A 215 16.93 -8.39 -12.08
N ILE A 216 16.23 -8.27 -10.95
CA ILE A 216 14.96 -7.54 -10.87
C ILE A 216 15.16 -6.05 -11.17
N ILE A 217 16.19 -5.41 -10.62
CA ILE A 217 16.49 -3.99 -10.93
C ILE A 217 16.73 -3.82 -12.43
N SER A 218 17.55 -4.68 -13.05
CA SER A 218 17.81 -4.60 -14.49
C SER A 218 16.52 -4.76 -15.30
N SER A 219 15.66 -5.71 -14.94
CA SER A 219 14.36 -5.90 -15.60
C SER A 219 13.44 -4.69 -15.45
N LEU A 220 13.43 -4.03 -14.28
CA LEU A 220 12.62 -2.83 -14.04
C LEU A 220 13.10 -1.63 -14.86
N MET A 221 14.40 -1.45 -14.99
CA MET A 221 14.99 -0.34 -15.75
C MET A 221 14.85 -0.50 -17.27
N LEU A 222 14.77 -1.73 -17.76
CA LEU A 222 14.60 -2.06 -19.18
C LEU A 222 13.13 -2.23 -19.58
N GLY A 223 12.18 -2.06 -18.65
CA GLY A 223 10.76 -2.22 -18.92
C GLY A 223 10.21 -1.20 -19.92
N GLU A 224 9.35 -1.64 -20.82
CA GLU A 224 8.83 -0.86 -21.95
C GLU A 224 7.71 0.14 -21.58
N GLN A 225 7.40 0.36 -20.30
CA GLN A 225 6.29 1.24 -19.92
C GLN A 225 6.64 2.72 -20.15
N ALA A 226 6.20 3.26 -21.28
CA ALA A 226 6.48 4.63 -21.73
C ALA A 226 5.63 5.72 -21.04
N LEU A 227 4.49 5.36 -20.45
CA LEU A 227 3.60 6.33 -19.80
C LEU A 227 4.03 6.61 -18.35
N ASP A 228 4.12 7.89 -18.00
CA ASP A 228 4.44 8.35 -16.64
C ASP A 228 3.21 8.28 -15.72
N VAL A 229 2.03 8.65 -16.23
CA VAL A 229 0.75 8.60 -15.51
C VAL A 229 -0.29 7.93 -16.40
N GLU A 230 -0.81 6.79 -15.94
CA GLU A 230 -1.82 6.00 -16.66
C GLU A 230 -3.26 6.45 -16.38
N PHE A 231 -3.43 7.36 -15.42
CA PHE A 231 -4.71 7.97 -15.10
C PHE A 231 -4.94 9.14 -16.05
N ALA A 232 -5.60 8.87 -17.17
CA ALA A 232 -6.25 9.95 -17.90
C ALA A 232 -7.36 10.51 -16.99
N ALA A 233 -7.15 11.71 -16.46
CA ALA A 233 -8.28 12.55 -16.09
C ALA A 233 -9.18 12.62 -17.32
N GLY A 234 -10.41 12.12 -17.21
CA GLY A 234 -11.25 11.76 -18.36
C GLY A 234 -11.11 12.68 -19.58
N ALA A 235 -10.75 12.06 -20.70
CA ALA A 235 -10.57 12.53 -22.09
C ALA A 235 -9.17 12.20 -22.63
N GLU A 236 -9.15 11.62 -23.82
CA GLU A 236 -7.95 11.28 -24.59
C GLU A 236 -7.00 12.48 -24.66
N LYS A 237 -5.81 12.34 -24.08
CA LYS A 237 -4.67 13.16 -24.49
C LYS A 237 -4.16 12.57 -25.81
N VAL A 238 -4.79 12.97 -26.90
CA VAL A 238 -4.17 12.82 -28.23
C VAL A 238 -2.97 13.76 -28.25
N LEU A 239 -1.77 13.19 -28.24
CA LEU A 239 -0.57 13.94 -28.59
C LEU A 239 -0.66 14.23 -30.08
N VAL A 240 -0.94 15.49 -30.43
CA VAL A 240 -0.78 15.97 -31.80
C VAL A 240 0.71 16.25 -31.97
N GLU A 241 1.35 15.52 -32.88
CA GLU A 241 2.70 15.86 -33.35
C GLU A 241 2.60 17.13 -34.22
N GLU A 242 3.39 18.15 -33.89
CA GLU A 242 3.73 19.29 -34.78
C GLU A 242 5.06 19.02 -35.49
#